data_AF-A0A8T4J5F6-F1
#
_entry.id   AF-A0A8T4J5F6-F1
#
_cell.length_a   1.000
_cell.length_b   1.000
_cell.length_c   1.000
_cell.angle_alpha   90.00
_cell.angle_beta   90.00
_cell.angle_gamma   90.00
#
_symmetry.space_group_name_H-M   'P 1'
#
loop_
_entity.id
_entity.type
_entity.pdbx_description
1 polymer ?
#
loop_
_entity_poly.entity_id
_entity_poly.type
_entity_poly.pdbx_seq_one_letter_code
_entity_poly.pdbx_strand_id
1 'polypeptide(L)'
;IRRGAKLIYAYAEATVPLITVITRKAFGGAYDVMGSKHLGADLNFAWPTAQIAVMGAQGAVNILHRRTLAAEEDEGRREELRVELTQEYEDALLNPYTAAERGYVDAVIRPSETRRHITRGLRTLHSKREQLPPKKH
;
A
#
# COMPACT_ATOMS: atom_id res chain seq x y z
N ILE A 1 15.63 5.12 -12.23
CA ILE A 1 15.72 3.78 -11.58
C ILE A 1 16.72 3.76 -10.42
N ARG A 2 18.05 3.75 -10.62
CA ARG A 2 19.04 3.59 -9.51
C ARG A 2 18.90 4.55 -8.32
N ARG A 3 18.43 5.78 -8.54
CA ARG A 3 18.26 6.77 -7.46
C ARG A 3 17.07 6.45 -6.55
N GLY A 4 15.99 5.88 -7.09
CA GLY A 4 14.81 5.49 -6.31
C GLY A 4 15.07 4.28 -5.42
N ALA A 5 15.88 3.33 -5.89
CA ALA A 5 16.27 2.14 -5.12
C ALA A 5 16.99 2.48 -3.79
N LYS A 6 17.59 3.67 -3.68
CA LYS A 6 18.23 4.14 -2.44
C LYS A 6 17.25 4.22 -1.27
N LEU A 7 15.98 4.55 -1.52
CA LEU A 7 14.99 4.67 -0.45
C LEU A 7 14.52 3.30 0.04
N ILE A 8 14.37 2.33 -0.87
CA ILE A 8 14.12 0.92 -0.53
C ILE A 8 15.28 0.39 0.30
N TYR A 9 16.52 0.61 -0.15
CA TYR A 9 17.73 0.17 0.54
C TYR A 9 17.78 0.75 1.96
N ALA A 10 17.51 2.05 2.10
CA ALA A 10 17.53 2.72 3.41
C ALA A 10 16.48 2.16 4.39
N TYR A 11 15.26 1.86 3.93
CA TYR A 11 14.25 1.25 4.79
C TYR A 11 14.60 -0.21 5.15
N ALA A 12 15.02 -1.01 4.18
CA ALA A 12 15.36 -2.41 4.40
C ALA A 12 16.61 -2.61 5.27
N GLU A 13 17.50 -1.62 5.35
CA GLU A 13 18.69 -1.64 6.21
C GLU A 13 18.42 -1.05 7.61
N ALA A 14 17.33 -0.30 7.80
CA ALA A 14 17.06 0.36 9.07
C ALA A 14 16.65 -0.63 10.17
N THR A 15 17.41 -0.68 11.26
CA THR A 15 17.13 -1.54 12.44
C THR A 15 16.46 -0.79 13.59
N VAL A 16 16.23 0.51 13.43
CA VAL A 16 15.49 1.34 14.39
C VAL A 16 13.99 0.96 14.39
N PRO A 17 13.21 1.39 15.40
CA PRO A 17 11.76 1.28 15.36
C PRO A 17 11.16 2.00 14.14
N LEU A 18 10.36 1.29 13.35
CA LEU A 18 9.70 1.79 12.15
C LEU A 18 8.18 1.64 12.30
N ILE A 19 7.47 2.77 12.24
CA ILE A 19 6.01 2.82 12.26
C ILE A 19 5.52 3.57 11.03
N THR A 20 4.68 2.91 10.22
CA THR A 20 4.11 3.47 8.99
C THR A 20 2.62 3.72 9.16
N VAL A 21 2.14 4.85 8.66
CA VAL A 21 0.70 5.18 8.63
C VAL A 21 0.30 5.54 7.19
N ILE A 22 -0.54 4.70 6.59
CA ILE A 22 -1.09 4.91 5.25
C ILE A 22 -2.37 5.73 5.40
N THR A 23 -2.34 6.97 4.94
CA THR A 23 -3.47 7.90 5.07
C THR A 23 -4.41 7.87 3.87
N ARG A 24 -3.88 7.60 2.67
CA ARG A 24 -4.65 7.58 1.42
C ARG A 24 -4.02 6.63 0.39
N LYS A 25 -3.43 7.16 -0.69
CA LYS A 25 -2.98 6.36 -1.84
C LYS A 25 -1.67 5.62 -1.55
N ALA A 26 -1.65 4.32 -1.80
CA ALA A 26 -0.46 3.48 -1.75
C ALA A 26 -0.52 2.46 -2.89
N PHE A 27 0.14 2.77 -4.02
CA PHE A 27 0.03 1.98 -5.23
C PHE A 27 1.36 1.38 -5.69
N GLY A 28 1.34 0.09 -5.99
CA GLY A 28 2.46 -0.65 -6.60
C GLY A 28 3.78 -0.45 -5.87
N GLY A 29 4.86 -0.23 -6.61
CA GLY A 29 6.18 -0.04 -6.01
C GLY A 29 6.27 1.15 -5.05
N ALA A 30 5.41 2.17 -5.17
CA ALA A 30 5.39 3.26 -4.21
C ALA A 30 4.87 2.82 -2.84
N TYR A 31 3.92 1.87 -2.78
CA TYR A 31 3.52 1.25 -1.51
C TYR A 31 4.70 0.52 -0.87
N ASP A 32 5.40 -0.32 -1.65
CA ASP A 32 6.52 -1.11 -1.13
C ASP A 32 7.60 -0.21 -0.53
N VAL A 33 8.00 0.80 -1.28
CA VAL A 33 9.07 1.76 -0.98
C VAL A 33 8.75 2.61 0.27
N MET A 34 7.49 2.94 0.52
CA MET A 34 7.07 3.86 1.58
C MET A 34 6.89 3.16 2.93
N GLY A 35 7.88 2.36 3.35
CA GLY A 35 7.88 1.70 4.65
C GLY A 35 6.83 0.58 4.75
N SER A 36 6.66 -0.21 3.70
CA SER A 36 5.80 -1.40 3.75
C SER A 36 6.30 -2.41 4.78
N LYS A 37 5.40 -3.28 5.26
CA LYS A 37 5.75 -4.41 6.14
C LYS A 37 6.84 -5.29 5.52
N HIS A 38 6.84 -5.40 4.19
CA HIS A 38 7.80 -6.20 3.42
C HIS A 38 9.24 -5.67 3.49
N LEU A 39 9.43 -4.38 3.81
CA LEU A 39 10.75 -3.77 4.00
C LEU A 39 11.19 -3.74 5.48
N GLY A 40 10.50 -4.43 6.38
CA GLY A 40 10.90 -4.52 7.79
C GLY A 40 10.26 -3.47 8.70
N ALA A 41 9.22 -2.78 8.24
CA ALA A 41 8.45 -1.91 9.13
C ALA A 41 7.79 -2.74 10.26
N ASP A 42 7.92 -2.28 11.50
CA ASP A 42 7.47 -3.04 12.67
C ASP A 42 5.94 -2.98 12.82
N LEU A 43 5.38 -1.77 12.67
CA LEU A 43 3.94 -1.51 12.78
C LEU A 43 3.44 -0.70 11.59
N ASN A 44 2.45 -1.23 10.88
CA ASN A 44 1.80 -0.61 9.75
C ASN A 44 0.33 -0.38 10.05
N PHE A 45 -0.08 0.88 10.06
CA PHE A 45 -1.48 1.27 10.23
C PHE A 45 -2.03 1.84 8.94
N ALA A 46 -3.32 1.65 8.70
CA ALA A 46 -4.04 2.30 7.62
C ALA A 46 -5.24 3.09 8.14
N TRP A 47 -5.56 4.21 7.52
CA TRP A 47 -6.85 4.85 7.71
C TRP A 47 -7.92 4.18 6.83
N PRO A 48 -9.22 4.32 7.15
CA PRO A 48 -10.30 3.84 6.28
C PRO A 48 -10.27 4.45 4.88
N THR A 49 -9.66 5.63 4.73
CA THR A 49 -9.44 6.34 3.45
C THR A 49 -8.26 5.80 2.64
N ALA A 50 -7.53 4.82 3.16
CA ALA A 50 -6.37 4.25 2.48
C ALA A 50 -6.81 3.39 1.29
N GLN A 51 -6.09 3.53 0.18
CA GLN A 51 -6.29 2.77 -1.06
C GLN A 51 -4.99 2.03 -1.35
N ILE A 52 -4.98 0.72 -1.13
CA ILE A 52 -3.78 -0.12 -1.25
C ILE A 52 -4.01 -1.10 -2.39
N ALA A 53 -3.36 -0.87 -3.54
CA ALA A 53 -3.53 -1.71 -4.73
C ALA A 53 -2.26 -1.74 -5.59
N VAL A 54 -2.25 -2.59 -6.61
CA VAL A 54 -1.11 -2.66 -7.56
C VAL A 54 -1.00 -1.39 -8.40
N MET A 55 -2.14 -0.84 -8.83
CA MET A 55 -2.24 0.41 -9.60
C MET A 55 -3.62 1.05 -9.43
N GLY A 56 -3.81 2.23 -10.01
CA GLY A 56 -5.13 2.90 -10.02
C GLY A 56 -6.15 2.13 -10.87
N ALA A 57 -7.44 2.28 -10.52
CA ALA A 57 -8.53 1.48 -11.08
C ALA A 57 -8.66 1.57 -12.60
N GLN A 58 -8.61 2.77 -13.18
CA GLN A 58 -8.70 2.94 -14.64
C GLN A 58 -7.58 2.16 -15.38
N GLY A 59 -6.36 2.18 -14.83
CA GLY A 59 -5.24 1.41 -15.38
C GLY A 59 -5.45 -0.09 -15.24
N ALA A 60 -5.97 -0.53 -14.08
CA ALA A 60 -6.25 -1.93 -13.83
C ALA A 60 -7.36 -2.47 -14.74
N VAL A 61 -8.45 -1.74 -14.92
CA VAL A 61 -9.58 -2.11 -15.79
C VAL A 61 -9.15 -2.28 -17.24
N ASN A 62 -8.33 -1.34 -17.76
CA ASN A 62 -7.81 -1.44 -19.12
C ASN A 62 -6.98 -2.70 -19.37
N ILE A 63 -6.35 -3.25 -18.32
CA ILE A 63 -5.55 -4.48 -18.41
C ILE A 63 -6.46 -5.71 -18.22
N LEU A 64 -7.27 -5.72 -17.16
CA LEU A 64 -8.12 -6.86 -16.78
C LEU A 64 -9.22 -7.12 -17.80
N HIS A 65 -9.88 -6.06 -18.26
CA HIS A 65 -11.03 -6.13 -19.15
C HIS A 65 -10.68 -5.75 -20.60
N ARG A 66 -9.40 -5.80 -20.97
CA ARG A 66 -8.92 -5.42 -22.31
C ARG A 66 -9.71 -6.09 -23.44
N ARG A 67 -10.02 -7.38 -23.30
CA ARG A 67 -10.76 -8.15 -24.31
C ARG A 67 -12.23 -7.76 -24.35
N THR A 68 -12.87 -7.59 -23.19
CA THR A 68 -14.27 -7.20 -23.08
C THR A 68 -14.50 -5.80 -23.69
N LEU A 69 -13.65 -4.84 -23.34
CA LEU A 69 -13.71 -3.49 -23.89
C LEU A 69 -13.43 -3.45 -25.40
N ALA A 70 -12.52 -4.31 -25.89
CA ALA A 70 -12.22 -4.39 -27.32
C ALA A 70 -13.33 -5.07 -28.14
N ALA A 71 -14.18 -5.89 -27.51
CA ALA A 71 -15.29 -6.57 -28.18
C ALA A 71 -16.52 -5.66 -28.36
N GLU A 72 -16.63 -4.58 -27.59
CA GLU A 72 -17.67 -3.56 -27.78
C GLU A 72 -17.28 -2.65 -28.94
N GLU A 73 -18.09 -2.60 -30.01
CA GLU A 73 -17.81 -1.82 -31.22
C GLU A 73 -18.27 -0.36 -31.10
N ASP A 74 -19.30 -0.12 -30.28
CA ASP A 74 -19.84 1.21 -30.01
C ASP A 74 -18.94 1.95 -29.01
N GLU A 75 -18.33 3.05 -29.46
CA GLU A 75 -17.40 3.82 -28.64
C GLU A 75 -18.06 4.44 -27.40
N GLY A 76 -19.34 4.84 -27.50
CA GLY A 76 -20.10 5.39 -26.38
C GLY A 76 -20.34 4.33 -25.31
N ARG A 77 -20.85 3.15 -25.71
CA ARG A 77 -21.09 2.04 -24.78
C ARG A 77 -19.80 1.49 -24.19
N ARG A 78 -18.71 1.46 -24.96
CA ARG A 78 -17.40 1.03 -24.46
C ARG A 78 -16.92 1.94 -23.33
N GLU A 79 -17.09 3.24 -23.46
CA GLU A 79 -16.69 4.19 -22.41
C GLU A 79 -17.60 4.07 -21.18
N GLU A 80 -18.91 3.91 -21.36
CA GLU A 80 -19.86 3.66 -20.26
C GLU A 80 -19.47 2.39 -19.47
N LEU A 81 -19.22 1.29 -20.18
CA LEU A 81 -18.76 0.03 -19.58
C LEU A 81 -17.42 0.19 -18.86
N ARG A 82 -16.51 1.00 -19.41
CA ARG A 82 -15.22 1.27 -18.77
C ARG A 82 -15.39 2.05 -17.46
N VAL A 83 -16.29 3.02 -17.43
CA VAL A 83 -16.62 3.79 -16.21
C VAL A 83 -17.24 2.88 -15.17
N GLU A 84 -18.19 2.04 -15.55
CA GLU A 84 -18.83 1.06 -14.66
C GLU A 84 -17.79 0.10 -14.03
N LEU A 85 -16.99 -0.57 -14.85
CA LEU A 85 -15.95 -1.48 -14.38
C LEU A 85 -14.89 -0.78 -13.53
N THR A 86 -14.61 0.50 -13.81
CA THR A 86 -13.70 1.30 -12.99
C THR A 86 -14.29 1.51 -11.61
N GLN A 87 -15.55 1.94 -11.53
CA GLN A 87 -16.25 2.15 -10.26
C GLN A 87 -16.32 0.86 -9.43
N GLU A 88 -16.68 -0.26 -10.05
CA GLU A 88 -16.68 -1.57 -9.38
C GLU A 88 -15.31 -1.95 -8.82
N TYR A 89 -14.25 -1.71 -9.59
CA TYR A 89 -12.88 -1.95 -9.12
C TYR A 89 -12.52 -1.02 -7.95
N GLU A 90 -12.90 0.26 -8.00
CA GLU A 90 -12.67 1.20 -6.91
C GLU A 90 -13.35 0.73 -5.63
N ASP A 91 -14.63 0.39 -5.70
CA ASP A 91 -15.43 0.01 -4.53
C ASP A 91 -14.97 -1.33 -3.94
N ALA A 92 -14.62 -2.30 -4.78
CA ALA A 92 -14.19 -3.61 -4.34
C ALA A 92 -12.75 -3.64 -3.80
N LEU A 93 -11.82 -2.92 -4.44
CA LEU A 93 -10.38 -3.13 -4.24
C LEU A 93 -9.62 -1.89 -3.75
N LEU A 94 -10.12 -0.66 -3.94
CA LEU A 94 -9.45 0.54 -3.43
C LEU A 94 -9.79 0.82 -1.97
N ASN A 95 -9.46 -0.13 -1.11
CA ASN A 95 -9.64 -0.04 0.33
C ASN A 95 -8.45 -0.73 1.05
N PRO A 96 -8.29 -0.56 2.37
CA PRO A 96 -7.17 -1.16 3.08
C PRO A 96 -7.44 -2.61 3.53
N TYR A 97 -8.67 -3.11 3.37
CA TYR A 97 -9.13 -4.33 4.03
C TYR A 97 -8.46 -5.58 3.46
N THR A 98 -8.30 -5.66 2.14
CA THR A 98 -7.54 -6.75 1.50
C THR A 98 -6.09 -6.83 2.00
N ALA A 99 -5.46 -5.69 2.27
CA ALA A 99 -4.11 -5.64 2.84
C ALA A 99 -4.12 -6.04 4.33
N ALA A 100 -5.18 -5.69 5.06
CA ALA A 100 -5.36 -6.06 6.47
C ALA A 100 -5.58 -7.57 6.65
N GLU A 101 -6.39 -8.19 5.80
CA GLU A 101 -6.63 -9.64 5.78
C GLU A 101 -5.34 -10.44 5.58
N ARG A 102 -4.40 -9.88 4.79
CA ARG A 102 -3.08 -10.48 4.55
C ARG A 102 -2.04 -10.16 5.62
N GLY A 103 -2.39 -9.34 6.63
CA GLY A 103 -1.47 -8.90 7.67
C GLY A 103 -0.39 -7.92 7.18
N TYR A 104 -0.59 -7.28 6.02
CA TYR A 104 0.35 -6.28 5.50
C TYR A 104 0.19 -4.94 6.23
N VAL A 105 -0.98 -4.72 6.82
CA VAL A 105 -1.23 -3.68 7.81
C VAL A 105 -1.72 -4.35 9.08
N ASP A 106 -1.19 -3.94 10.23
CA ASP A 106 -1.50 -4.50 11.54
C ASP A 106 -2.88 -4.08 12.03
N ALA A 107 -3.36 -2.90 11.64
CA ALA A 107 -4.73 -2.46 11.91
C ALA A 107 -5.20 -1.34 10.97
N VAL A 108 -6.50 -1.32 10.69
CA VAL A 108 -7.20 -0.15 10.15
C VAL A 108 -7.74 0.67 11.33
N ILE A 109 -7.28 1.92 11.46
CA ILE A 109 -7.54 2.79 12.62
C ILE A 109 -8.19 4.10 12.20
N ARG A 110 -8.98 4.73 13.07
CA ARG A 110 -9.52 6.06 12.76
C ARG A 110 -8.40 7.11 12.72
N PRO A 111 -8.47 8.15 11.87
CA PRO A 111 -7.45 9.18 11.80
C PRO A 111 -7.10 9.82 13.16
N SER A 112 -8.12 10.05 14.01
CA SER A 112 -7.95 10.62 15.36
C SER A 112 -7.19 9.71 16.34
N GLU A 113 -7.13 8.40 16.07
CA GLU A 113 -6.45 7.43 16.94
C GLU A 113 -4.96 7.31 16.61
N THR A 114 -4.51 7.85 15.48
CA THR A 114 -3.11 7.78 15.00
C THR A 114 -2.09 8.12 16.09
N ARG A 115 -2.28 9.23 16.79
CA ARG A 115 -1.38 9.66 17.89
C ARG A 115 -1.26 8.60 18.97
N ARG A 116 -2.38 8.00 19.39
CA ARG A 116 -2.41 6.95 20.42
C ARG A 116 -1.65 5.71 19.97
N HIS A 117 -1.87 5.28 18.72
CA HIS A 117 -1.18 4.12 18.16
C HIS A 117 0.32 4.33 18.04
N ILE A 118 0.76 5.49 17.54
CA ILE A 118 2.19 5.83 17.43
C ILE A 118 2.85 5.86 18.81
N THR A 119 2.27 6.57 19.78
CA THR A 119 2.86 6.66 21.12
C THR A 119 2.98 5.28 21.78
N ARG A 120 1.96 4.42 21.65
CA ARG A 120 2.01 3.06 22.19
C ARG A 120 3.05 2.21 21.46
N GLY A 121 3.07 2.27 20.13
CA GLY A 121 4.02 1.53 19.29
C GLY A 121 5.47 1.88 19.62
N LEU A 122 5.80 3.16 19.72
CA LEU A 122 7.16 3.60 20.07
C LEU A 122 7.59 3.13 21.46
N ARG A 123 6.68 3.11 22.44
CA ARG A 123 6.97 2.57 23.78
C ARG A 123 7.25 1.07 23.73
N THR A 124 6.46 0.32 22.98
CA THR A 124 6.66 -1.13 22.81
C THR A 124 7.97 -1.44 22.08
N LEU A 125 8.29 -0.67 21.04
CA LEU A 125 9.46 -0.90 20.20
C LEU A 125 10.74 -0.24 20.73
N HIS A 126 10.69 0.48 21.86
CA HIS A 126 11.85 1.19 22.39
C HIS A 126 13.06 0.28 22.67
N SER A 127 12.80 -0.99 23.00
CA SER A 127 13.83 -2.00 23.22
C SER A 127 14.08 -2.92 22.02
N LYS A 128 13.65 -2.53 20.80
CA LYS A 128 13.90 -3.30 19.56
C LYS A 128 15.40 -3.55 19.41
N ARG A 129 15.77 -4.79 19.12
CA ARG A 129 17.13 -5.20 18.75
C ARG A 129 17.04 -6.10 17.54
N GLU A 130 17.74 -5.71 16.47
CA GLU A 130 17.77 -6.43 15.21
C GLU A 130 19.21 -6.45 14.70
N GLN A 131 19.64 -7.59 14.15
CA GLN A 131 20.99 -7.77 13.63
C GLN A 131 20.92 -8.06 12.14
N LEU A 132 21.66 -7.29 11.36
CA LEU A 132 21.84 -7.54 9.93
C LEU A 132 22.96 -8.56 9.70
N PRO A 133 23.00 -9.22 8.53
CA PRO A 133 24.10 -10.09 8.15
C PRO A 133 25.48 -9.37 8.22
N PRO A 134 26.54 -10.06 8.67
CA PRO A 134 27.86 -9.45 8.80
C PRO A 134 28.46 -9.09 7.44
N LYS A 135 28.92 -7.84 7.30
CA LYS A 135 29.53 -7.29 6.08
C LYS A 135 30.46 -6.13 6.44
N LYS A 136 31.35 -5.73 5.52
CA LYS A 136 32.22 -4.54 5.70
C LYS A 136 31.41 -3.25 5.71
N HIS A 137 30.41 -3.17 4.83
CA HIS A 137 29.41 -2.13 4.66
C HIS A 137 28.20 -2.71 3.93
#